data_AF-M8D7I0-F1
#
_entry.id   AF-M8D7I0-F1
#
_cell.length_a   1.000
_cell.length_b   1.000
_cell.length_c   1.000
_cell.angle_alpha   90.00
_cell.angle_beta   90.00
_cell.angle_gamma   90.00
#
_symmetry.space_group_name_H-M   'P 1'
#
loop_
_entity.id
_entity.type
_entity.pdbx_description
1 polymer ?
#
loop_
_entity_poly.entity_id
_entity_poly.type
_entity_poly.pdbx_seq_one_letter_code
_entity_poly.pdbx_strand_id
1 'polypeptide(L)'
;MDFLLRFFLIDVPEAFLLLTIGFAIFNQSPVAHLKKTVVFCMLFAIAGESLSFLNVPYQPKIVTMLLLTYLFILFLFRAKIFMAVSMTIASIGSMILAEFVILMLLNSQQIYGFDILTTSFLQHFAGFLYLFVLALLAFFLRMLKIDLRRMVPQNRHNRYLFMLILIGSIEFLLILFMNTSFFIRGNNSPLLQFYTTQYQLFFQLVILFLFIVIVYLFRIYVNLTINRVETETETPYLQSINDLLTAIRSIKHDSLNHYTAINGFLKEGMHDMGKEYVQQLLQETVSIEQAVENSVQVLEGIQNPAISALFQSKMAICIAERISCDIKIFGTHQFSFIRTYDLIKIIGNLFDNAIRASSYELEENRYIKLEWGYSEGEQYLYIENSGPTIPKEKLQAIFQLGYTTKTNGEGGVGLAVVKSVTERYGGKIQVQSEQGVTSFRISFGL
;
A
#
# COMPACT_ATOMS: atom_id res chain seq x y z
N MET A 1 41.83 -13.70 33.73
CA MET A 1 40.90 -12.89 34.54
C MET A 1 40.16 -13.83 35.45
N ASP A 2 39.91 -13.48 36.72
CA ASP A 2 38.96 -14.23 37.53
C ASP A 2 37.61 -14.20 36.79
N PHE A 3 37.03 -15.37 36.58
CA PHE A 3 35.77 -15.57 35.86
C PHE A 3 34.71 -14.52 36.24
N LEU A 4 34.59 -14.22 37.53
CA LEU A 4 33.64 -13.24 38.06
C LEU A 4 33.90 -11.82 37.54
N LEU A 5 35.15 -11.40 37.45
CA LEU A 5 35.49 -10.04 36.99
C LEU A 5 35.12 -9.87 35.51
N ARG A 6 35.40 -10.88 34.68
CA ARG A 6 35.05 -10.87 33.25
C ARG A 6 33.55 -10.82 33.05
N PHE A 7 32.85 -11.71 33.76
CA PHE A 7 31.42 -11.86 33.66
C PHE A 7 30.68 -10.55 33.97
N PHE A 8 31.05 -9.87 35.06
CA PHE A 8 30.38 -8.63 35.47
C PHE A 8 30.84 -7.38 34.72
N LEU A 9 32.10 -7.31 34.28
CA LEU A 9 32.64 -6.11 33.62
C LEU A 9 32.54 -6.13 32.09
N ILE A 10 32.40 -7.32 31.48
CA ILE A 10 32.36 -7.47 30.02
C ILE A 10 31.03 -8.08 29.58
N ASP A 11 30.73 -9.31 30.00
CA ASP A 11 29.63 -10.09 29.41
C ASP A 11 28.24 -9.49 29.75
N VAL A 12 28.04 -9.05 30.99
CA VAL A 12 26.77 -8.40 31.40
C VAL A 12 26.56 -7.03 30.74
N PRO A 13 27.54 -6.10 30.73
CA PRO A 13 27.45 -4.85 29.98
C PRO A 13 27.24 -5.04 28.48
N GLU A 14 27.91 -6.02 27.86
CA GLU A 14 27.70 -6.38 26.47
C GLU A 14 26.23 -6.74 26.21
N ALA A 15 25.67 -7.66 27.00
CA ALA A 15 24.28 -8.09 26.86
C ALA A 15 23.30 -6.90 26.97
N PHE A 16 23.59 -5.95 27.87
CA PHE A 16 22.80 -4.73 28.03
C PHE A 16 22.87 -3.82 26.80
N LEU A 17 24.06 -3.62 26.23
CA LEU A 17 24.26 -2.80 25.04
C LEU A 17 23.58 -3.42 23.81
N LEU A 18 23.72 -4.73 23.61
CA LEU A 18 23.05 -5.46 22.54
C LEU A 18 21.52 -5.35 22.65
N LEU A 19 20.97 -5.54 23.84
CA LEU A 19 19.54 -5.36 24.08
C LEU A 19 19.10 -3.90 23.82
N THR A 20 19.94 -2.93 24.20
CA THR A 20 19.69 -1.50 23.94
C THR A 20 19.59 -1.20 22.45
N ILE A 21 20.49 -1.78 21.64
CA ILE A 21 20.46 -1.69 20.18
C ILE A 21 19.15 -2.31 19.63
N GLY A 22 18.77 -3.49 20.12
CA GLY A 22 17.51 -4.12 19.77
C GLY A 22 16.28 -3.25 20.07
N PHE A 23 16.22 -2.59 21.22
CA PHE A 23 15.11 -1.68 21.54
C PHE A 23 15.16 -0.35 20.76
N ALA A 24 16.35 0.12 20.41
CA ALA A 24 16.54 1.40 19.71
C ALA A 24 15.84 1.42 18.34
N ILE A 25 15.82 0.30 17.61
CA ILE A 25 15.13 0.20 16.30
C ILE A 25 13.59 0.29 16.39
N PHE A 26 13.03 0.23 17.61
CA PHE A 26 11.60 0.40 17.88
C PHE A 26 11.28 1.70 18.64
N ASN A 27 12.26 2.61 18.73
CA ASN A 27 12.22 3.83 19.53
C ASN A 27 11.79 3.56 20.98
N GLN A 28 12.28 2.45 21.53
CA GLN A 28 12.02 2.04 22.90
C GLN A 28 13.33 1.99 23.69
N SER A 29 13.23 1.91 25.01
CA SER A 29 14.38 1.78 25.89
C SER A 29 14.23 0.53 26.77
N PRO A 30 15.29 -0.27 26.93
CA PRO A 30 15.25 -1.41 27.85
C PRO A 30 15.04 -0.97 29.31
N VAL A 31 15.41 0.28 29.65
CA VAL A 31 15.25 0.84 31.01
C VAL A 31 13.77 0.88 31.43
N ALA A 32 12.83 0.98 30.49
CA ALA A 32 11.39 0.90 30.76
C ALA A 32 10.97 -0.47 31.33
N HIS A 33 11.80 -1.50 31.16
CA HIS A 33 11.57 -2.87 31.60
C HIS A 33 12.74 -3.41 32.44
N LEU A 34 13.31 -2.58 33.32
CA LEU A 34 14.55 -2.83 34.06
C LEU A 34 14.67 -4.26 34.64
N LYS A 35 13.65 -4.77 35.33
CA LYS A 35 13.67 -6.13 35.91
C LYS A 35 13.89 -7.21 34.84
N LYS A 36 13.19 -7.12 33.71
CA LYS A 36 13.31 -8.07 32.59
C LYS A 36 14.64 -7.92 31.86
N THR A 37 15.12 -6.69 31.74
CA THR A 37 16.44 -6.38 31.17
C THR A 37 17.55 -7.01 31.98
N VAL A 38 17.54 -6.88 33.31
CA VAL A 38 18.56 -7.51 34.16
C VAL A 38 18.54 -9.04 33.99
N VAL A 39 17.36 -9.66 33.98
CA VAL A 39 17.23 -11.11 33.75
C VAL A 39 17.76 -11.51 32.37
N PHE A 40 17.43 -10.75 31.32
CA PHE A 40 17.96 -10.99 29.98
C PHE A 40 19.49 -10.92 29.95
N CYS A 41 20.09 -9.89 30.57
CA CYS A 41 21.54 -9.72 30.56
C CYS A 41 22.26 -10.88 31.26
N MET A 42 21.72 -11.34 32.39
CA MET A 42 22.26 -12.50 33.11
C MET A 42 22.13 -13.79 32.29
N LEU A 43 20.96 -14.05 31.69
CA LEU A 43 20.75 -15.26 30.88
C LEU A 43 21.62 -15.27 29.62
N PHE A 44 21.75 -14.12 28.94
CA PHE A 44 22.61 -13.99 27.77
C PHE A 44 24.08 -14.20 28.12
N ALA A 45 24.58 -13.57 29.19
CA ALA A 45 25.95 -13.73 29.65
C ALA A 45 26.25 -15.19 30.07
N ILE A 46 25.34 -15.82 30.83
CA ILE A 46 25.46 -17.24 31.21
C ILE A 46 25.49 -18.15 29.98
N ALA A 47 24.63 -17.89 28.99
CA ALA A 47 24.58 -18.67 27.75
C ALA A 47 25.87 -18.53 26.94
N GLY A 48 26.37 -17.30 26.78
CA GLY A 48 27.61 -17.03 26.07
C GLY A 48 28.80 -17.73 26.70
N GLU A 49 28.90 -17.66 28.03
CA GLU A 49 30.01 -18.29 28.75
C GLU A 49 29.87 -19.82 28.80
N SER A 50 28.66 -20.36 28.93
CA SER A 50 28.43 -21.81 28.81
C SER A 50 28.86 -22.34 27.43
N LEU A 51 28.57 -21.58 26.36
CA LEU A 51 29.02 -21.91 25.02
C LEU A 51 30.53 -21.74 24.85
N SER A 52 31.18 -20.84 25.61
CA SER A 52 32.63 -20.64 25.57
C SER A 52 33.37 -21.91 25.99
N PHE A 53 32.89 -22.61 27.03
CA PHE A 53 33.43 -23.90 27.50
C PHE A 53 33.24 -25.08 26.54
N LEU A 54 32.27 -25.02 25.63
CA LEU A 54 32.07 -26.09 24.65
C LEU A 54 33.18 -26.07 23.60
N ASN A 55 33.81 -27.21 23.36
CA ASN A 55 34.86 -27.36 22.34
C ASN A 55 34.26 -27.56 20.93
N VAL A 56 33.36 -26.66 20.56
CA VAL A 56 32.65 -26.62 19.27
C VAL A 56 33.21 -25.45 18.45
N PRO A 57 33.23 -25.53 17.11
CA PRO A 57 33.63 -24.39 16.29
C PRO A 57 32.84 -23.11 16.62
N TYR A 58 33.39 -21.96 16.27
CA TYR A 58 32.76 -20.66 16.52
C TYR A 58 31.36 -20.54 15.90
N GLN A 59 31.16 -21.20 14.75
CA GLN A 59 29.96 -21.02 13.95
C GLN A 59 28.68 -21.55 14.62
N PRO A 60 28.63 -22.81 15.10
CA PRO A 60 27.48 -23.28 15.88
C PRO A 60 27.20 -22.46 17.15
N LYS A 61 28.23 -21.87 17.78
CA LYS A 61 28.05 -21.03 18.98
C LYS A 61 27.24 -19.77 18.66
N ILE A 62 27.55 -19.07 17.57
CA ILE A 62 26.79 -17.89 17.13
C ILE A 62 25.35 -18.25 16.75
N VAL A 63 25.14 -19.33 16.01
CA VAL A 63 23.78 -19.76 15.63
C VAL A 63 22.95 -20.09 16.88
N THR A 64 23.58 -20.75 17.86
CA THR A 64 22.94 -21.04 19.15
C THR A 64 22.63 -19.75 19.92
N MET A 65 23.57 -18.79 19.96
CA MET A 65 23.33 -17.48 20.59
C MET A 65 22.22 -16.69 19.90
N LEU A 66 22.12 -16.73 18.58
CA LEU A 66 21.05 -16.07 17.82
C LEU A 66 19.69 -16.67 18.19
N LEU A 67 19.60 -18.01 18.24
CA LEU A 67 18.37 -18.71 18.60
C LEU A 67 17.98 -18.43 20.06
N LEU A 68 18.93 -18.50 21.00
CA LEU A 68 18.69 -18.20 22.41
C LEU A 68 18.25 -16.75 22.61
N THR A 69 18.91 -15.80 21.95
CA THR A 69 18.56 -14.37 22.01
C THR A 69 17.14 -14.14 21.51
N TYR A 70 16.76 -14.76 20.39
CA TYR A 70 15.40 -14.72 19.87
C TYR A 70 14.39 -15.26 20.89
N LEU A 71 14.64 -16.43 21.48
CA LEU A 71 13.75 -17.03 22.48
C LEU A 71 13.66 -16.16 23.73
N PHE A 72 14.76 -15.62 24.23
CA PHE A 72 14.79 -14.74 25.39
C PHE A 72 13.96 -13.48 25.14
N ILE A 73 14.11 -12.84 23.98
CA ILE A 73 13.31 -11.66 23.61
C ILE A 73 11.82 -12.02 23.50
N LEU A 74 11.52 -13.14 22.83
CA LEU A 74 10.14 -13.60 22.63
C LEU A 74 9.44 -13.88 23.96
N PHE A 75 10.07 -14.60 24.89
CA PHE A 75 9.45 -15.04 26.14
C PHE A 75 9.50 -14.00 27.26
N LEU A 76 10.64 -13.34 27.51
CA LEU A 76 10.76 -12.38 28.61
C LEU A 76 9.94 -11.12 28.36
N PHE A 77 10.00 -10.60 27.13
CA PHE A 77 9.34 -9.36 26.76
C PHE A 77 7.95 -9.58 26.14
N ARG A 78 7.55 -10.83 25.88
CA ARG A 78 6.29 -11.17 25.17
C ARG A 78 6.15 -10.38 23.86
N ALA A 79 7.29 -10.20 23.18
CA ALA A 79 7.34 -9.45 21.94
C ALA A 79 6.59 -10.20 20.83
N LYS A 80 5.95 -9.46 19.90
CA LYS A 80 5.44 -10.08 18.68
C LYS A 80 6.62 -10.69 17.90
N ILE A 81 6.39 -11.80 17.19
CA ILE A 81 7.43 -12.52 16.41
C ILE A 81 8.27 -11.55 15.57
N PHE A 82 7.63 -10.64 14.85
CA PHE A 82 8.30 -9.60 14.07
C PHE A 82 9.32 -8.80 14.89
N MET A 83 8.88 -8.26 16.02
CA MET A 83 9.72 -7.45 16.90
C MET A 83 10.87 -8.30 17.45
N ALA A 84 10.60 -9.52 17.90
CA ALA A 84 11.63 -10.42 18.40
C ALA A 84 12.71 -10.73 17.35
N VAL A 85 12.33 -11.05 16.11
CA VAL A 85 13.29 -11.33 15.04
C VAL A 85 14.13 -10.10 14.71
N SER A 86 13.51 -8.93 14.50
CA SER A 86 14.25 -7.71 14.17
C SER A 86 15.20 -7.27 15.28
N MET A 87 14.77 -7.35 16.55
CA MET A 87 15.63 -7.07 17.69
C MET A 87 16.83 -8.02 17.74
N THR A 88 16.60 -9.31 17.46
CA THR A 88 17.66 -10.33 17.46
C THR A 88 18.68 -10.08 16.36
N ILE A 89 18.22 -9.81 15.13
CA ILE A 89 19.10 -9.51 13.98
C ILE A 89 19.92 -8.26 14.26
N ALA A 90 19.29 -7.19 14.76
CA ALA A 90 19.99 -5.95 15.09
C ALA A 90 21.05 -6.17 16.19
N SER A 91 20.71 -6.95 17.22
CA SER A 91 21.63 -7.24 18.34
C SER A 91 22.82 -8.07 17.86
N ILE A 92 22.59 -9.27 17.33
CA ILE A 92 23.66 -10.19 16.92
C ILE A 92 24.44 -9.64 15.71
N GLY A 93 23.79 -8.94 14.79
CA GLY A 93 24.46 -8.30 13.67
C GLY A 93 25.43 -7.20 14.12
N SER A 94 25.05 -6.43 15.14
CA SER A 94 25.92 -5.40 15.72
C SER A 94 27.10 -6.00 16.49
N MET A 95 26.89 -7.13 17.18
CA MET A 95 27.93 -7.91 17.85
C MET A 95 29.02 -8.33 16.85
N ILE A 96 28.62 -9.01 15.77
CA ILE A 96 29.53 -9.50 14.72
C ILE A 96 30.23 -8.34 14.00
N LEU A 97 29.52 -7.25 13.74
CA LEU A 97 30.10 -6.06 13.12
C LEU A 97 31.16 -5.41 14.02
N ALA A 98 30.88 -5.27 15.31
CA ALA A 98 31.83 -4.71 16.28
C ALA A 98 33.08 -5.59 16.40
N GLU A 99 32.92 -6.91 16.49
CA GLU A 99 34.04 -7.86 16.46
C GLU A 99 34.88 -7.70 15.19
N PHE A 100 34.24 -7.61 14.01
CA PHE A 100 34.93 -7.42 12.74
C PHE A 100 35.77 -6.14 12.72
N VAL A 101 35.19 -5.02 13.12
CA VAL A 101 35.87 -3.71 13.13
C VAL A 101 37.08 -3.73 14.05
N ILE A 102 36.97 -4.35 15.22
CA ILE A 102 38.07 -4.41 16.20
C ILE A 102 39.18 -5.32 15.71
N LEU A 103 38.83 -6.49 15.18
CA LEU A 103 39.81 -7.39 14.59
C LEU A 103 40.54 -6.70 13.45
N MET A 104 39.84 -6.00 12.56
CA MET A 104 40.44 -5.21 11.49
C MET A 104 41.40 -4.14 12.02
N LEU A 105 40.98 -3.40 13.06
CA LEU A 105 41.79 -2.35 13.69
C LEU A 105 43.06 -2.92 14.33
N LEU A 106 42.95 -3.97 15.13
CA LEU A 106 44.09 -4.56 15.83
C LEU A 106 45.10 -5.18 14.84
N ASN A 107 44.60 -5.83 13.79
CA ASN A 107 45.46 -6.42 12.76
C ASN A 107 46.19 -5.35 11.94
N SER A 108 45.59 -4.16 11.74
CA SER A 108 46.28 -3.01 11.13
C SER A 108 47.52 -2.58 11.93
N GLN A 109 47.55 -2.88 13.23
CA GLN A 109 48.67 -2.62 14.13
C GLN A 109 49.55 -3.86 14.33
N GLN A 110 49.39 -4.89 13.48
CA GLN A 110 50.09 -6.18 13.58
C GLN A 110 49.87 -6.92 14.91
N ILE A 111 48.75 -6.66 15.59
CA ILE A 111 48.33 -7.37 16.80
C ILE A 111 47.36 -8.48 16.38
N TYR A 112 47.75 -9.74 16.57
CA TYR A 112 46.97 -10.89 16.15
C TYR A 112 46.20 -11.52 17.31
N GLY A 113 45.26 -12.42 16.98
CA GLY A 113 44.43 -13.11 17.97
C GLY A 113 45.24 -13.87 19.03
N PHE A 114 46.40 -14.42 18.66
CA PHE A 114 47.29 -15.08 19.61
C PHE A 114 47.90 -14.09 20.63
N ASP A 115 48.30 -12.89 20.20
CA ASP A 115 48.85 -11.85 21.07
C ASP A 115 47.81 -11.34 22.06
N ILE A 116 46.55 -11.24 21.60
CA ILE A 116 45.41 -10.91 22.44
C ILE A 116 45.20 -12.01 23.48
N LEU A 117 45.20 -13.28 23.09
CA LEU A 117 44.94 -14.39 24.02
C LEU A 117 46.08 -14.62 25.03
N THR A 118 47.32 -14.25 24.70
CA THR A 118 48.48 -14.47 25.57
C THR A 118 48.73 -13.34 26.56
N THR A 119 48.39 -12.10 26.21
CA THR A 119 48.70 -10.93 27.04
C THR A 119 47.45 -10.40 27.74
N SER A 120 47.44 -10.47 29.07
CA SER A 120 46.27 -10.03 29.86
C SER A 120 45.87 -8.57 29.57
N PHE A 121 46.83 -7.66 29.41
CA PHE A 121 46.54 -6.27 29.05
C PHE A 121 45.75 -6.14 27.74
N LEU A 122 46.17 -6.85 26.69
CA LEU A 122 45.53 -6.83 25.38
C LEU A 122 44.11 -7.42 25.41
N GLN A 123 43.86 -8.45 26.22
CA GLN A 123 42.51 -8.99 26.42
C GLN A 123 41.57 -7.92 26.99
N HIS A 124 41.99 -7.21 28.05
CA HIS A 124 41.16 -6.18 28.67
C HIS A 124 40.99 -4.98 27.73
N PHE A 125 42.06 -4.54 27.09
CA PHE A 125 42.01 -3.43 26.14
C PHE A 125 41.05 -3.71 24.99
N ALA A 126 41.14 -4.89 24.37
CA ALA A 126 40.23 -5.30 23.30
C ALA A 126 38.77 -5.40 23.79
N GLY A 127 38.54 -5.96 24.99
CA GLY A 127 37.20 -6.06 25.58
C GLY A 127 36.56 -4.69 25.87
N PHE A 128 37.30 -3.75 26.44
CA PHE A 128 36.78 -2.39 26.69
C PHE A 128 36.58 -1.61 25.39
N LEU A 129 37.48 -1.75 24.41
CA LEU A 129 37.31 -1.16 23.09
C LEU A 129 36.05 -1.68 22.40
N TYR A 130 35.76 -2.98 22.58
CA TYR A 130 34.55 -3.61 22.08
C TYR A 130 33.26 -3.06 22.68
N LEU A 131 33.21 -2.96 24.00
CA LEU A 131 32.07 -2.32 24.68
C LEU A 131 31.91 -0.86 24.26
N PHE A 132 33.01 -0.13 24.06
CA PHE A 132 32.99 1.24 23.60
C PHE A 132 32.36 1.40 22.21
N VAL A 133 32.74 0.54 21.25
CA VAL A 133 32.14 0.53 19.90
C VAL A 133 30.64 0.22 19.97
N LEU A 134 30.24 -0.77 20.75
CA LEU A 134 28.82 -1.09 20.94
C LEU A 134 28.04 0.06 21.60
N ALA A 135 28.63 0.73 22.59
CA ALA A 135 28.01 1.87 23.26
C ALA A 135 27.82 3.05 22.31
N LEU A 136 28.80 3.36 21.46
CA LEU A 136 28.68 4.38 20.42
C LEU A 136 27.57 4.04 19.42
N LEU A 137 27.50 2.80 18.97
CA LEU A 137 26.46 2.34 18.06
C LEU A 137 25.07 2.43 18.69
N ALA A 138 24.92 1.96 19.94
CA ALA A 138 23.67 2.04 20.69
C ALA A 138 23.21 3.50 20.87
N PHE A 139 24.15 4.40 21.18
CA PHE A 139 23.89 5.83 21.31
C PHE A 139 23.43 6.45 19.99
N PHE A 140 24.13 6.18 18.90
CA PHE A 140 23.79 6.70 17.57
C PHE A 140 22.42 6.19 17.09
N LEU A 141 22.15 4.89 17.21
CA LEU A 141 20.85 4.33 16.82
C LEU A 141 19.70 4.93 17.65
N ARG A 142 19.92 5.22 18.93
CA ARG A 142 18.93 5.85 19.79
C ARG A 142 18.68 7.32 19.44
N MET A 143 19.72 8.04 19.00
CA MET A 143 19.60 9.41 18.49
C MET A 143 18.70 9.50 17.24
N LEU A 144 18.74 8.47 16.38
CA LEU A 144 17.96 8.44 15.13
C LEU A 144 16.45 8.28 15.34
N LYS A 145 15.98 7.90 16.54
CA LYS A 145 14.55 7.70 16.88
C LYS A 145 13.79 6.83 15.87
N ILE A 146 14.45 5.80 15.34
CA ILE A 146 13.88 4.87 14.36
C ILE A 146 12.75 4.06 15.01
N ASP A 147 11.59 3.97 14.36
CA ASP A 147 10.51 3.06 14.76
C ASP A 147 10.10 2.16 13.59
N LEU A 148 10.69 0.97 13.56
CA LEU A 148 10.48 -0.01 12.50
C LEU A 148 9.00 -0.42 12.36
N ARG A 149 8.18 -0.29 13.42
CA ARG A 149 6.72 -0.57 13.36
C ARG A 149 5.99 0.33 12.37
N ARG A 150 6.47 1.57 12.19
CA ARG A 150 5.89 2.52 11.23
C ARG A 150 6.31 2.21 9.80
N MET A 151 7.45 1.55 9.64
CA MET A 151 7.97 1.14 8.34
C MET A 151 7.34 -0.19 7.86
N VAL A 152 6.77 -1.00 8.77
CA VAL A 152 6.00 -2.19 8.39
C VAL A 152 4.58 -1.79 8.00
N PRO A 153 4.19 -1.91 6.72
CA PRO A 153 2.89 -1.42 6.28
C PRO A 153 1.77 -2.37 6.75
N GLN A 154 0.64 -1.83 7.18
CA GLN A 154 -0.47 -2.59 7.76
C GLN A 154 -1.20 -3.50 6.74
N ASN A 155 -0.98 -3.30 5.44
CA ASN A 155 -1.63 -4.07 4.39
C ASN A 155 -0.97 -5.44 4.15
N ARG A 156 -1.80 -6.48 3.94
CA ARG A 156 -1.39 -7.88 3.69
C ARG A 156 -0.33 -8.04 2.57
N HIS A 157 -0.33 -7.14 1.58
CA HIS A 157 0.53 -7.20 0.39
C HIS A 157 1.96 -6.66 0.58
N ASN A 158 2.21 -5.82 1.59
CA ASN A 158 3.55 -5.29 1.87
C ASN A 158 4.37 -6.17 2.82
N ARG A 159 3.82 -7.33 3.20
CA ARG A 159 4.56 -8.36 3.95
C ARG A 159 5.74 -8.93 3.16
N TYR A 160 5.67 -8.96 1.83
CA TYR A 160 6.74 -9.49 0.98
C TYR A 160 7.98 -8.58 0.93
N LEU A 161 7.78 -7.26 0.81
CA LEU A 161 8.86 -6.27 0.91
C LEU A 161 9.58 -6.39 2.26
N PHE A 162 8.81 -6.57 3.33
CA PHE A 162 9.33 -6.80 4.65
C PHE A 162 10.12 -8.12 4.76
N MET A 163 9.62 -9.23 4.20
CA MET A 163 10.36 -10.49 4.16
C MET A 163 11.66 -10.37 3.35
N LEU A 164 11.68 -9.59 2.26
CA LEU A 164 12.89 -9.33 1.49
C LEU A 164 13.94 -8.57 2.30
N ILE A 165 13.54 -7.53 3.05
CA ILE A 165 14.44 -6.78 3.93
C ILE A 165 15.00 -7.71 5.03
N LEU A 166 14.14 -8.57 5.60
CA LEU A 166 14.53 -9.53 6.63
C LEU A 166 15.55 -10.55 6.10
N ILE A 167 15.29 -11.14 4.93
CA ILE A 167 16.20 -12.10 4.28
C ILE A 167 17.51 -11.42 3.92
N GLY A 168 17.48 -10.21 3.35
CA GLY A 168 18.69 -9.44 3.03
C GLY A 168 19.51 -9.06 4.27
N SER A 169 18.85 -8.80 5.40
CA SER A 169 19.54 -8.53 6.67
C SER A 169 20.23 -9.80 7.22
N ILE A 170 19.60 -10.97 7.04
CA ILE A 170 20.17 -12.27 7.42
C ILE A 170 21.38 -12.60 6.52
N GLU A 171 21.27 -12.37 5.21
CA GLU A 171 22.38 -12.55 4.25
C GLU A 171 23.56 -11.62 4.57
N PHE A 172 23.31 -10.35 4.86
CA PHE A 172 24.35 -9.41 5.28
C PHE A 172 25.07 -9.88 6.56
N LEU A 173 24.31 -10.41 7.51
CA LEU A 173 24.86 -10.95 8.76
C LEU A 173 25.69 -12.22 8.52
N LEU A 174 25.27 -13.09 7.59
CA LEU A 174 26.05 -14.25 7.15
C LEU A 174 27.35 -13.84 6.44
N ILE A 175 27.33 -12.79 5.62
CA ILE A 175 28.53 -12.24 4.95
C ILE A 175 29.55 -11.76 5.99
N LEU A 176 29.10 -10.92 6.92
CA LEU A 176 29.96 -10.38 7.98
C LEU A 176 30.56 -11.52 8.83
N PHE A 177 29.72 -12.49 9.18
CA PHE A 177 30.11 -13.67 9.94
C PHE A 177 31.14 -14.56 9.23
N MET A 178 31.02 -14.74 7.92
CA MET A 178 32.01 -15.49 7.15
C MET A 178 33.34 -14.75 7.05
N ASN A 179 33.29 -13.42 6.92
CA ASN A 179 34.49 -12.59 6.81
C ASN A 179 35.28 -12.54 8.13
N THR A 180 34.62 -12.39 9.29
CA THR A 180 35.26 -12.45 10.61
C THR A 180 35.91 -13.81 10.88
N SER A 181 35.19 -14.90 10.60
CA SER A 181 35.69 -16.26 10.82
C SER A 181 36.94 -16.59 9.99
N PHE A 182 37.07 -15.99 8.81
CA PHE A 182 38.23 -16.19 7.94
C PHE A 182 39.42 -15.33 8.39
N PHE A 183 39.18 -14.07 8.75
CA PHE A 183 40.20 -13.16 9.27
C PHE A 183 40.90 -13.70 10.52
N ILE A 184 40.15 -14.34 11.43
CA ILE A 184 40.70 -14.97 12.64
C ILE A 184 41.56 -16.21 12.30
N ARG A 185 41.29 -16.93 11.19
CA ARG A 185 42.00 -18.18 10.83
C ARG A 185 43.18 -18.00 9.87
N GLY A 186 43.10 -17.04 8.93
CA GLY A 186 44.14 -16.82 7.92
C GLY A 186 45.52 -16.47 8.49
N ASN A 187 45.57 -15.96 9.73
CA ASN A 187 46.80 -15.48 10.37
C ASN A 187 47.43 -16.49 11.35
N ASN A 188 46.82 -17.66 11.57
CA ASN A 188 47.25 -18.59 12.63
C ASN A 188 47.93 -19.89 12.12
N SER A 189 47.82 -20.28 10.84
CA SER A 189 48.70 -21.32 10.23
C SER A 189 48.66 -21.39 8.68
N PRO A 190 49.79 -21.69 8.00
CA PRO A 190 49.87 -21.73 6.52
C PRO A 190 49.19 -22.95 5.86
N LEU A 191 49.10 -24.09 6.55
CA LEU A 191 48.44 -25.30 6.04
C LEU A 191 46.91 -25.18 6.01
N LEU A 192 46.31 -24.44 6.95
CA LEU A 192 44.87 -24.14 6.92
C LEU A 192 44.49 -23.13 5.83
N GLN A 193 45.46 -22.34 5.34
CA GLN A 193 45.25 -21.27 4.37
C GLN A 193 44.78 -21.80 2.99
N PHE A 194 45.27 -22.98 2.57
CA PHE A 194 44.92 -23.58 1.28
C PHE A 194 43.51 -24.20 1.25
N TYR A 195 43.14 -24.98 2.27
CA TYR A 195 41.81 -25.61 2.34
C TYR A 195 40.70 -24.57 2.53
N THR A 196 40.96 -23.50 3.28
CA THR A 196 39.95 -22.50 3.62
C THR A 196 39.60 -21.57 2.45
N THR A 197 40.54 -21.27 1.56
CA THR A 197 40.32 -20.37 0.40
C THR A 197 39.33 -20.96 -0.61
N GLN A 198 39.36 -22.28 -0.84
CA GLN A 198 38.41 -22.94 -1.77
C GLN A 198 36.97 -22.95 -1.23
N TYR A 199 36.78 -23.25 0.06
CA TYR A 199 35.46 -23.17 0.69
C TYR A 199 34.94 -21.73 0.78
N GLN A 200 35.83 -20.75 0.96
CA GLN A 200 35.47 -19.32 0.97
C GLN A 200 34.88 -18.89 -0.36
N LEU A 201 35.52 -19.22 -1.48
CA LEU A 201 35.01 -18.91 -2.81
C LEU A 201 33.62 -19.53 -3.02
N PHE A 202 33.44 -20.80 -2.61
CA PHE A 202 32.15 -21.48 -2.69
C PHE A 202 31.05 -20.73 -1.92
N PHE A 203 31.30 -20.37 -0.66
CA PHE A 203 30.30 -19.65 0.12
C PHE A 203 30.04 -18.22 -0.38
N GLN A 204 31.06 -17.52 -0.87
CA GLN A 204 30.89 -16.20 -1.51
C GLN A 204 30.02 -16.29 -2.77
N LEU A 205 30.16 -17.37 -3.55
CA LEU A 205 29.29 -17.62 -4.71
C LEU A 205 27.85 -17.93 -4.30
N VAL A 206 27.64 -18.70 -3.22
CA VAL A 206 26.29 -18.97 -2.69
C VAL A 206 25.62 -17.69 -2.19
N ILE A 207 26.36 -16.84 -1.49
CA ILE A 207 25.90 -15.53 -1.02
C ILE A 207 25.56 -14.62 -2.21
N LEU A 208 26.43 -14.55 -3.21
CA LEU A 208 26.20 -13.75 -4.41
C LEU A 208 24.94 -14.22 -5.14
N PHE A 209 24.75 -15.53 -5.25
CA PHE A 209 23.54 -16.13 -5.82
C PHE A 209 22.28 -15.71 -5.07
N LEU A 210 22.30 -15.81 -3.74
CA LEU A 210 21.20 -15.41 -2.86
C LEU A 210 20.86 -13.92 -3.01
N PHE A 211 21.88 -13.05 -3.04
CA PHE A 211 21.72 -11.62 -3.27
C PHE A 211 21.06 -11.33 -4.63
N ILE A 212 21.47 -12.03 -5.70
CA ILE A 212 20.86 -11.91 -7.03
C ILE A 212 19.38 -12.29 -6.98
N VAL A 213 19.02 -13.36 -6.25
CA VAL A 213 17.62 -13.79 -6.06
C VAL A 213 16.82 -12.70 -5.35
N ILE A 214 17.36 -12.06 -4.31
CA ILE A 214 16.69 -10.93 -3.62
C ILE A 214 16.43 -9.78 -4.59
N VAL A 215 17.45 -9.35 -5.34
CA VAL A 215 17.33 -8.23 -6.29
C VAL A 215 16.26 -8.55 -7.34
N TYR A 216 16.22 -9.79 -7.83
CA TYR A 216 15.21 -10.25 -8.77
C TYR A 216 13.79 -10.20 -8.18
N LEU A 217 13.60 -10.73 -6.97
CA LEU A 217 12.30 -10.67 -6.27
C LEU A 217 11.86 -9.23 -5.97
N PHE A 218 12.81 -8.35 -5.62
CA PHE A 218 12.52 -6.92 -5.43
C PHE A 218 12.07 -6.25 -6.72
N ARG A 219 12.73 -6.55 -7.85
CA ARG A 219 12.31 -6.06 -9.18
C ARG A 219 10.89 -6.51 -9.52
N ILE A 220 10.56 -7.78 -9.26
CA ILE A 220 9.20 -8.30 -9.45
C ILE A 220 8.21 -7.52 -8.60
N TYR A 221 8.51 -7.26 -7.33
CA TYR A 221 7.64 -6.50 -6.43
C TYR A 221 7.39 -5.06 -6.93
N VAL A 222 8.44 -4.36 -7.36
CA VAL A 222 8.33 -3.00 -7.89
C VAL A 222 7.46 -2.99 -9.14
N ASN A 223 7.69 -3.91 -10.08
CA ASN A 223 6.88 -4.03 -11.29
C ASN A 223 5.40 -4.31 -10.99
N LEU A 224 5.11 -5.21 -10.05
CA LEU A 224 3.74 -5.50 -9.64
C LEU A 224 3.06 -4.28 -8.99
N THR A 225 3.82 -3.45 -8.28
CA THR A 225 3.30 -2.24 -7.63
C THR A 225 3.01 -1.14 -8.65
N ILE A 226 3.92 -0.91 -9.60
CA ILE A 226 3.75 0.07 -10.68
C ILE A 226 2.53 -0.30 -11.53
N ASN A 227 2.47 -1.54 -12.02
CA ASN A 227 1.35 -2.00 -12.85
C ASN A 227 -0.01 -1.85 -12.15
N ARG A 228 -0.03 -1.98 -10.82
CA ARG A 228 -1.24 -1.80 -10.02
C ARG A 228 -1.67 -0.35 -9.90
N VAL A 229 -0.73 0.57 -9.67
CA VAL A 229 -1.03 2.00 -9.63
C VAL A 229 -1.53 2.46 -11.01
N GLU A 230 -0.85 2.05 -12.07
CA GLU A 230 -1.19 2.36 -13.46
C GLU A 230 -2.60 1.87 -13.83
N THR A 231 -2.94 0.61 -13.50
CA THR A 231 -4.30 0.07 -13.71
C THR A 231 -5.38 0.74 -12.85
N GLU A 232 -5.06 1.15 -11.62
CA GLU A 232 -6.03 1.80 -10.72
C GLU A 232 -6.29 3.27 -11.09
N THR A 233 -5.35 4.00 -11.72
CA THR A 233 -5.50 5.42 -12.06
C THR A 233 -5.85 5.72 -13.52
N GLU A 234 -5.36 4.95 -14.50
CA GLU A 234 -5.56 5.28 -15.92
C GLU A 234 -6.88 4.74 -16.48
N THR A 235 -7.31 3.57 -16.02
CA THR A 235 -8.44 2.86 -16.65
C THR A 235 -9.78 3.62 -16.59
N PRO A 236 -10.19 4.27 -15.48
CA PRO A 236 -11.48 4.97 -15.45
C PRO A 236 -11.45 6.25 -16.29
N TYR A 237 -10.32 6.97 -16.29
CA TYR A 237 -10.15 8.22 -17.03
C TYR A 237 -10.12 7.98 -18.54
N LEU A 238 -9.36 6.98 -19.00
CA LEU A 238 -9.35 6.56 -20.40
C LEU A 238 -10.71 6.05 -20.87
N GLN A 239 -11.44 5.35 -19.99
CA GLN A 239 -12.80 4.90 -20.29
C GLN A 239 -13.77 6.08 -20.44
N SER A 240 -13.72 7.09 -19.54
CA SER A 240 -14.51 8.32 -19.70
C SER A 240 -14.17 9.10 -20.98
N ILE A 241 -12.91 9.13 -21.40
CA ILE A 241 -12.51 9.74 -22.69
C ILE A 241 -13.11 8.95 -23.87
N ASN A 242 -13.04 7.62 -23.84
CA ASN A 242 -13.63 6.78 -24.89
C ASN A 242 -15.15 6.94 -24.98
N ASP A 243 -15.83 7.06 -23.84
CA ASP A 243 -17.27 7.31 -23.77
C ASP A 243 -17.61 8.66 -24.42
N LEU A 244 -16.84 9.71 -24.12
CA LEU A 244 -16.99 11.04 -24.73
C LEU A 244 -16.76 11.00 -26.24
N LEU A 245 -15.72 10.30 -26.71
CA LEU A 245 -15.46 10.14 -28.14
C LEU A 245 -16.59 9.38 -28.84
N THR A 246 -17.21 8.41 -28.17
CA THR A 246 -18.35 7.65 -28.70
C THR A 246 -19.59 8.53 -28.81
N ALA A 247 -19.87 9.36 -27.79
CA ALA A 247 -20.93 10.36 -27.84
C ALA A 247 -20.74 11.36 -28.99
N ILE A 248 -19.53 11.90 -29.16
CA ILE A 248 -19.21 12.81 -30.28
C ILE A 248 -19.44 12.12 -31.64
N ARG A 249 -19.05 10.85 -31.78
CA ARG A 249 -19.29 10.10 -33.02
C ARG A 249 -20.78 9.92 -33.30
N SER A 250 -21.57 9.66 -32.26
CA SER A 250 -23.04 9.56 -32.37
C SER A 250 -23.64 10.88 -32.85
N ILE A 251 -23.30 12.00 -32.20
CA ILE A 251 -23.74 13.36 -32.59
C ILE A 251 -23.37 13.67 -34.05
N LYS A 252 -22.15 13.31 -34.47
CA LYS A 252 -21.71 13.51 -35.84
C LYS A 252 -22.54 12.68 -36.83
N HIS A 253 -22.82 11.42 -36.52
CA HIS A 253 -23.62 10.55 -37.37
C HIS A 253 -25.04 11.11 -37.53
N ASP A 254 -25.65 11.58 -36.44
CA ASP A 254 -26.99 12.16 -36.48
C ASP A 254 -27.03 13.48 -37.26
N SER A 255 -26.01 14.33 -37.09
CA SER A 255 -25.83 15.56 -37.88
C SER A 255 -25.77 15.26 -39.38
N LEU A 256 -25.04 14.21 -39.79
CA LEU A 256 -24.96 13.78 -41.19
C LEU A 256 -26.32 13.30 -41.73
N ASN A 257 -27.12 12.62 -40.91
CA ASN A 257 -28.48 12.24 -41.29
C ASN A 257 -29.35 13.48 -41.55
N HIS A 258 -29.31 14.48 -40.65
CA HIS A 258 -30.04 15.74 -40.83
C HIS A 258 -29.59 16.48 -42.11
N TYR A 259 -28.29 16.59 -42.37
CA TYR A 259 -27.79 17.18 -43.62
C TYR A 259 -28.23 16.41 -44.85
N THR A 260 -28.31 15.08 -44.77
CA THR A 260 -28.75 14.23 -45.87
C THR A 260 -30.24 14.44 -46.16
N ALA A 261 -31.08 14.53 -45.12
CA ALA A 261 -32.50 14.84 -45.24
C ALA A 261 -32.72 16.25 -45.84
N ILE A 262 -32.02 17.27 -45.34
CA ILE A 262 -32.09 18.65 -45.86
C ILE A 262 -31.67 18.68 -47.34
N ASN A 263 -30.56 18.03 -47.69
CA ASN A 263 -30.10 17.96 -49.08
C ASN A 263 -31.09 17.19 -49.98
N GLY A 264 -31.79 16.19 -49.45
CA GLY A 264 -32.87 15.48 -50.13
C GLY A 264 -34.04 16.41 -50.46
N PHE A 265 -34.54 17.16 -49.47
CA PHE A 265 -35.62 18.14 -49.69
C PHE A 265 -35.23 19.21 -50.71
N LEU A 266 -33.99 19.69 -50.68
CA LEU A 266 -33.48 20.68 -51.63
C LEU A 266 -33.36 20.13 -53.06
N LYS A 267 -32.87 18.89 -53.23
CA LYS A 267 -32.73 18.26 -54.55
C LYS A 267 -34.06 18.00 -55.25
N GLU A 268 -35.08 17.61 -54.47
CA GLU A 268 -36.42 17.32 -54.98
C GLU A 268 -37.30 18.57 -55.13
N GLY A 269 -36.77 19.77 -54.84
CA GLY A 269 -37.52 21.03 -54.92
C GLY A 269 -38.62 21.20 -53.86
N MET A 270 -38.63 20.35 -52.82
CA MET A 270 -39.63 20.36 -51.75
C MET A 270 -39.26 21.37 -50.65
N HIS A 271 -39.19 22.64 -51.02
CA HIS A 271 -38.67 23.70 -50.13
C HIS A 271 -39.54 23.91 -48.87
N ASP A 272 -40.87 23.81 -48.98
CA ASP A 272 -41.77 24.02 -47.84
C ASP A 272 -41.62 22.92 -46.78
N MET A 273 -41.52 21.65 -47.21
CA MET A 273 -41.27 20.51 -46.31
C MET A 273 -39.88 20.59 -45.65
N GLY A 274 -38.86 21.00 -46.41
CA GLY A 274 -37.52 21.21 -45.87
C GLY A 274 -37.49 22.34 -44.82
N LYS A 275 -38.27 23.40 -45.04
CA LYS A 275 -38.39 24.52 -44.09
C LYS A 275 -39.11 24.10 -42.80
N GLU A 276 -40.17 23.31 -42.91
CA GLU A 276 -40.90 22.77 -41.76
C GLU A 276 -40.01 21.82 -40.94
N TYR A 277 -39.25 20.95 -41.60
CA TYR A 277 -38.28 20.06 -40.95
C TYR A 277 -37.18 20.82 -40.18
N VAL A 278 -36.62 21.87 -40.78
CA VAL A 278 -35.63 22.73 -40.11
C VAL A 278 -36.25 23.48 -38.92
N GLN A 279 -37.51 23.94 -39.03
CA GLN A 279 -38.21 24.57 -37.91
C GLN A 279 -38.45 23.62 -36.74
N GLN A 280 -38.80 22.35 -37.01
CA GLN A 280 -38.92 21.33 -35.97
C GLN A 280 -37.58 21.06 -35.28
N LEU A 281 -36.49 20.89 -36.05
CA LEU A 281 -35.14 20.72 -35.51
C LEU A 281 -34.71 21.90 -34.62
N LEU A 282 -35.02 23.13 -35.03
CA LEU A 282 -34.70 24.33 -34.25
C LEU A 282 -35.52 24.39 -32.95
N GLN A 283 -36.79 23.99 -32.97
CA GLN A 283 -37.61 23.92 -31.74
C GLN A 283 -37.09 22.88 -30.75
N GLU A 284 -36.69 21.70 -31.23
CA GLU A 284 -36.05 20.68 -30.38
C GLU A 284 -34.72 21.20 -29.79
N THR A 285 -33.89 21.87 -30.59
CA THR A 285 -32.57 22.37 -30.16
C THR A 285 -32.69 23.42 -29.04
N VAL A 286 -33.65 24.36 -29.13
CA VAL A 286 -33.86 25.40 -28.11
C VAL A 286 -34.28 24.81 -26.76
N SER A 287 -35.07 23.73 -26.76
CA SER A 287 -35.49 23.05 -25.53
C SER A 287 -34.35 22.30 -24.83
N ILE A 288 -33.40 21.78 -25.62
CA ILE A 288 -32.20 21.09 -25.12
C ILE A 288 -31.16 22.11 -24.65
N GLU A 289 -30.94 23.20 -25.38
CA GLU A 289 -29.97 24.26 -25.01
C GLU A 289 -30.31 24.89 -23.66
N GLN A 290 -31.59 25.20 -23.39
CA GLN A 290 -32.01 25.71 -22.07
C GLN A 290 -31.83 24.71 -20.93
N ALA A 291 -31.98 23.41 -21.19
CA ALA A 291 -31.71 22.37 -20.20
C ALA A 291 -30.21 22.21 -19.91
N VAL A 292 -29.37 22.35 -20.94
CA VAL A 292 -27.91 22.24 -20.86
C VAL A 292 -27.27 23.47 -20.22
N GLU A 293 -27.70 24.69 -20.56
CA GLU A 293 -27.14 25.93 -20.00
C GLU A 293 -27.35 26.01 -18.48
N ASN A 294 -28.54 25.61 -18.00
CA ASN A 294 -28.87 25.57 -16.58
C ASN A 294 -28.06 24.50 -15.82
N SER A 295 -27.71 23.38 -16.46
CA SER A 295 -26.96 22.29 -15.83
C SER A 295 -25.44 22.51 -15.90
N VAL A 296 -24.93 23.26 -16.87
CA VAL A 296 -23.51 23.67 -16.96
C VAL A 296 -23.16 24.73 -15.89
N GLN A 297 -24.04 25.70 -15.60
CA GLN A 297 -23.83 26.66 -14.50
C GLN A 297 -23.77 25.99 -13.11
N VAL A 298 -24.45 24.86 -12.91
CA VAL A 298 -24.43 24.13 -11.63
C VAL A 298 -23.07 23.47 -11.34
N LEU A 299 -22.28 23.17 -12.38
CA LEU A 299 -20.97 22.52 -12.22
C LEU A 299 -19.89 23.47 -11.67
N GLU A 300 -20.10 24.79 -11.67
CA GLU A 300 -19.19 25.77 -11.06
C GLU A 300 -19.04 25.58 -9.54
N GLY A 301 -20.01 24.89 -8.90
CA GLY A 301 -19.96 24.53 -7.48
C GLY A 301 -19.02 23.37 -7.13
N ILE A 302 -18.45 22.67 -8.11
CA ILE A 302 -17.57 21.50 -7.89
C ILE A 302 -16.10 21.92 -7.93
N GLN A 303 -15.36 21.73 -6.83
CA GLN A 303 -13.95 22.11 -6.72
C GLN A 303 -13.02 21.07 -7.34
N ASN A 304 -13.47 19.82 -7.46
CA ASN A 304 -12.65 18.72 -7.94
C ASN A 304 -12.76 18.55 -9.48
N PRO A 305 -11.68 18.77 -10.25
CA PRO A 305 -11.72 18.71 -11.71
C PRO A 305 -12.12 17.34 -12.27
N ALA A 306 -11.72 16.25 -11.60
CA ALA A 306 -12.03 14.90 -12.07
C ALA A 306 -13.52 14.57 -11.92
N ILE A 307 -14.16 15.09 -10.87
CA ILE A 307 -15.61 14.95 -10.65
C ILE A 307 -16.39 15.80 -11.65
N SER A 308 -15.93 17.03 -11.90
CA SER A 308 -16.51 17.90 -12.94
C SER A 308 -16.44 17.24 -14.32
N ALA A 309 -15.28 16.69 -14.70
CA ALA A 309 -15.11 15.97 -15.96
C ALA A 309 -16.02 14.74 -16.09
N LEU A 310 -16.21 13.98 -14.99
CA LEU A 310 -17.16 12.87 -14.95
C LEU A 310 -18.59 13.33 -15.25
N PHE A 311 -19.06 14.39 -14.59
CA PHE A 311 -20.41 14.91 -14.83
C PHE A 311 -20.59 15.40 -16.27
N GLN A 312 -19.61 16.15 -16.81
CA GLN A 312 -19.66 16.59 -18.20
C GLN A 312 -19.75 15.42 -19.18
N SER A 313 -18.96 14.37 -18.95
CA SER A 313 -19.02 13.14 -19.75
C SER A 313 -20.39 12.47 -19.68
N LYS A 314 -21.00 12.35 -18.49
CA LYS A 314 -22.32 11.72 -18.33
C LYS A 314 -23.47 12.58 -18.85
N MET A 315 -23.37 13.90 -18.74
CA MET A 315 -24.33 14.82 -19.35
C MET A 315 -24.31 14.72 -20.88
N ALA A 316 -23.12 14.65 -21.48
CA ALA A 316 -23.00 14.48 -22.93
C ALA A 316 -23.69 13.19 -23.42
N ILE A 317 -23.61 12.10 -22.65
CA ILE A 317 -24.35 10.86 -22.92
C ILE A 317 -25.86 11.07 -22.77
N CYS A 318 -26.32 11.75 -21.72
CA CYS A 318 -27.75 12.02 -21.54
C CYS A 318 -28.33 12.82 -22.70
N ILE A 319 -27.61 13.83 -23.19
CA ILE A 319 -27.99 14.62 -24.35
C ILE A 319 -28.08 13.73 -25.60
N ALA A 320 -27.05 12.91 -25.85
CA ALA A 320 -27.02 12.01 -27.00
C ALA A 320 -28.14 10.96 -26.99
N GLU A 321 -28.56 10.52 -25.80
CA GLU A 321 -29.62 9.51 -25.60
C GLU A 321 -31.01 10.13 -25.34
N ARG A 322 -31.14 11.46 -25.48
CA ARG A 322 -32.37 12.23 -25.26
C ARG A 322 -32.98 12.02 -23.87
N ILE A 323 -32.14 12.00 -22.84
CA ILE A 323 -32.53 11.89 -21.43
C ILE A 323 -32.52 13.28 -20.80
N SER A 324 -33.66 13.71 -20.25
CA SER A 324 -33.73 14.97 -19.49
C SER A 324 -32.91 14.85 -18.21
N CYS A 325 -31.85 15.63 -18.07
CA CYS A 325 -30.92 15.52 -16.94
C CYS A 325 -30.89 16.82 -16.13
N ASP A 326 -31.38 16.77 -14.88
CA ASP A 326 -31.37 17.88 -13.92
C ASP A 326 -30.37 17.59 -12.81
N ILE A 327 -29.31 18.39 -12.72
CA ILE A 327 -28.27 18.26 -11.69
C ILE A 327 -28.34 19.50 -10.81
N LYS A 328 -28.45 19.31 -9.50
CA LYS A 328 -28.50 20.36 -8.48
C LYS A 328 -27.47 20.11 -7.39
N ILE A 329 -26.61 21.09 -7.15
CA ILE A 329 -25.54 21.01 -6.16
C ILE A 329 -25.74 22.13 -5.14
N PHE A 330 -25.94 21.74 -3.89
CA PHE A 330 -26.22 22.63 -2.77
C PHE A 330 -25.00 22.73 -1.86
N GLY A 331 -24.37 23.91 -1.85
CA GLY A 331 -23.24 24.23 -0.97
C GLY A 331 -21.86 23.78 -1.50
N THR A 332 -20.80 24.20 -0.80
CA THR A 332 -19.40 23.96 -1.19
C THR A 332 -18.77 22.72 -0.54
N HIS A 333 -19.48 22.07 0.39
CA HIS A 333 -18.97 20.92 1.12
C HIS A 333 -19.14 19.62 0.33
N GLN A 334 -18.31 19.47 -0.71
CA GLN A 334 -18.10 18.17 -1.35
C GLN A 334 -17.47 17.22 -0.33
N PHE A 335 -17.84 15.94 -0.35
CA PHE A 335 -17.35 14.86 0.52
C PHE A 335 -15.81 14.79 0.67
N SER A 336 -15.21 15.74 1.39
CA SER A 336 -13.76 15.98 1.40
C SER A 336 -13.00 14.90 2.16
N PHE A 337 -13.69 14.16 3.01
CA PHE A 337 -13.17 12.99 3.71
C PHE A 337 -13.14 11.73 2.82
N ILE A 338 -13.87 11.71 1.70
CA ILE A 338 -13.87 10.62 0.73
C ILE A 338 -12.83 10.91 -0.34
N ARG A 339 -12.02 9.90 -0.68
CA ARG A 339 -11.04 10.03 -1.76
C ARG A 339 -11.77 10.25 -3.08
N THR A 340 -11.26 11.17 -3.92
CA THR A 340 -11.80 11.48 -5.25
C THR A 340 -12.16 10.26 -6.08
N TYR A 341 -11.27 9.26 -6.11
CA TYR A 341 -11.49 8.02 -6.87
C TYR A 341 -12.68 7.20 -6.37
N ASP A 342 -12.88 7.15 -5.06
CA ASP A 342 -14.01 6.44 -4.46
C ASP A 342 -15.33 7.18 -4.74
N LEU A 343 -15.32 8.52 -4.80
CA LEU A 343 -16.45 9.32 -5.26
C LEU A 343 -16.77 9.11 -6.74
N ILE A 344 -15.74 9.09 -7.61
CA ILE A 344 -15.90 8.77 -9.04
C ILE A 344 -16.58 7.41 -9.21
N LYS A 345 -16.17 6.41 -8.42
CA LYS A 345 -16.82 5.09 -8.43
C LYS A 345 -18.27 5.15 -8.00
N ILE A 346 -18.59 5.87 -6.93
CA ILE A 346 -19.97 5.99 -6.44
C ILE A 346 -20.83 6.67 -7.51
N ILE A 347 -20.45 7.87 -7.93
CA ILE A 347 -21.21 8.70 -8.86
C ILE A 347 -21.32 7.99 -10.20
N GLY A 348 -20.21 7.51 -10.76
CA GLY A 348 -20.18 6.86 -12.07
C GLY A 348 -21.10 5.63 -12.12
N ASN A 349 -21.01 4.73 -11.14
CA ASN A 349 -21.85 3.52 -11.13
C ASN A 349 -23.35 3.85 -10.95
N LEU A 350 -23.67 4.85 -10.13
CA LEU A 350 -25.05 5.29 -9.95
C LEU A 350 -25.61 5.93 -11.24
N PHE A 351 -24.84 6.83 -11.85
CA PHE A 351 -25.24 7.52 -13.07
C PHE A 351 -25.37 6.56 -14.27
N ASP A 352 -24.44 5.61 -14.41
CA ASP A 352 -24.50 4.58 -15.46
C ASP A 352 -25.71 3.67 -15.32
N ASN A 353 -26.12 3.38 -14.08
CA ASN A 353 -27.33 2.62 -13.83
C ASN A 353 -28.58 3.45 -14.12
N ALA A 354 -28.58 4.74 -13.80
CA ALA A 354 -29.67 5.66 -14.12
C ALA A 354 -29.86 5.78 -15.64
N ILE A 355 -28.80 6.08 -16.40
CA ILE A 355 -28.83 6.16 -17.88
C ILE A 355 -29.38 4.87 -18.49
N ARG A 356 -28.87 3.71 -18.04
CA ARG A 356 -29.32 2.42 -18.55
C ARG A 356 -30.76 2.10 -18.18
N ALA A 357 -31.21 2.47 -16.99
CA ALA A 357 -32.59 2.22 -16.58
C ALA A 357 -33.56 3.10 -17.38
N SER A 358 -33.22 4.36 -17.61
CA SER A 358 -34.02 5.29 -18.40
C SER A 358 -34.10 4.90 -19.87
N SER A 359 -33.10 4.20 -20.44
CA SER A 359 -33.17 3.76 -21.84
C SER A 359 -34.29 2.74 -22.12
N TYR A 360 -34.87 2.12 -21.09
CA TYR A 360 -36.02 1.21 -21.24
C TYR A 360 -37.37 1.95 -21.33
N GLU A 361 -37.41 3.25 -21.06
CA GLU A 361 -38.60 4.10 -21.19
C GLU A 361 -38.70 4.71 -22.59
N LEU A 362 -39.92 5.17 -22.94
CA LEU A 362 -40.16 6.02 -24.11
C LEU A 362 -39.36 7.32 -23.97
N GLU A 363 -38.81 7.84 -25.08
CA GLU A 363 -37.92 9.01 -25.09
C GLU A 363 -38.49 10.20 -24.30
N GLU A 364 -39.77 10.48 -24.46
CA GLU A 364 -40.50 11.57 -23.76
C GLU A 364 -40.55 11.43 -22.23
N ASN A 365 -40.36 10.22 -21.69
CA ASN A 365 -40.43 9.92 -20.25
C ASN A 365 -39.04 9.71 -19.63
N ARG A 366 -37.95 9.86 -20.39
CA ARG A 366 -36.59 9.64 -19.90
C ARG A 366 -36.13 10.84 -19.08
N TYR A 367 -35.91 10.62 -17.78
CA TYR A 367 -35.31 11.63 -16.93
C TYR A 367 -34.35 11.06 -15.90
N ILE A 368 -33.37 11.87 -15.53
CA ILE A 368 -32.44 11.65 -14.42
C ILE A 368 -32.37 12.95 -13.63
N LYS A 369 -32.56 12.85 -12.33
CA LYS A 369 -32.41 13.95 -11.39
C LYS A 369 -31.30 13.60 -10.40
N LEU A 370 -30.34 14.49 -10.23
CA LEU A 370 -29.26 14.35 -9.24
C LEU A 370 -29.24 15.54 -8.31
N GLU A 371 -29.23 15.26 -7.01
CA GLU A 371 -29.04 16.26 -5.97
C GLU A 371 -27.83 15.90 -5.12
N TRP A 372 -26.92 16.86 -4.93
CA TRP A 372 -25.79 16.70 -4.02
C TRP A 372 -25.82 17.86 -3.03
N GLY A 373 -25.94 17.58 -1.75
CA GLY A 373 -25.97 18.65 -0.75
C GLY A 373 -25.76 18.19 0.68
N TYR A 374 -26.21 19.06 1.58
CA TYR A 374 -26.22 18.83 3.02
C TYR A 374 -27.61 19.12 3.56
N SER A 375 -28.18 18.20 4.32
CA SER A 375 -29.49 18.36 4.96
C SER A 375 -29.56 17.53 6.23
N GLU A 376 -30.30 18.03 7.23
CA GLU A 376 -30.59 17.30 8.48
C GLU A 376 -29.36 16.76 9.24
N GLY A 377 -28.20 17.42 9.12
CA GLY A 377 -26.98 16.95 9.79
C GLY A 377 -26.12 16.00 8.96
N GLU A 378 -26.58 15.57 7.79
CA GLU A 378 -25.89 14.59 6.93
C GLU A 378 -25.51 15.20 5.57
N GLN A 379 -24.32 14.88 5.07
CA GLN A 379 -23.99 15.11 3.66
C GLN A 379 -24.60 14.00 2.82
N TYR A 380 -25.24 14.34 1.70
CA TYR A 380 -25.93 13.37 0.87
C TYR A 380 -25.69 13.52 -0.64
N LEU A 381 -25.79 12.40 -1.33
CA LEU A 381 -25.90 12.29 -2.78
C LEU A 381 -27.18 11.52 -3.10
N TYR A 382 -28.07 12.16 -3.84
CA TYR A 382 -29.33 11.60 -4.28
C TYR A 382 -29.35 11.52 -5.79
N ILE A 383 -29.76 10.38 -6.34
CA ILE A 383 -30.02 10.21 -7.76
C ILE A 383 -31.37 9.53 -7.92
N GLU A 384 -32.16 10.03 -8.86
CA GLU A 384 -33.47 9.52 -9.22
C GLU A 384 -33.54 9.40 -10.73
N ASN A 385 -34.18 8.35 -11.22
CA ASN A 385 -34.32 8.11 -12.64
C ASN A 385 -35.66 7.45 -12.96
N SER A 386 -36.18 7.73 -14.15
CA SER A 386 -37.24 6.90 -14.75
C SER A 386 -36.70 5.56 -15.21
N GLY A 387 -37.53 4.52 -15.15
CA GLY A 387 -37.20 3.18 -15.60
C GLY A 387 -38.07 2.09 -14.97
N PRO A 388 -37.89 0.83 -15.38
CA PRO A 388 -38.67 -0.29 -14.87
C PRO A 388 -38.59 -0.40 -13.34
N THR A 389 -39.75 -0.61 -12.70
CA THR A 389 -39.81 -0.77 -11.24
C THR A 389 -39.08 -2.04 -10.82
N ILE A 390 -38.17 -1.90 -9.85
CA ILE A 390 -37.46 -3.03 -9.23
C ILE A 390 -38.41 -3.68 -8.21
N PRO A 391 -38.72 -4.99 -8.33
CA PRO A 391 -39.56 -5.69 -7.36
C PRO A 391 -39.00 -5.56 -5.94
N LYS A 392 -39.89 -5.40 -4.94
CA LYS A 392 -39.50 -5.15 -3.54
C LYS A 392 -38.59 -6.24 -2.98
N GLU A 393 -38.79 -7.48 -3.40
CA GLU A 393 -38.00 -8.65 -3.00
C GLU A 393 -36.55 -8.57 -3.52
N LYS A 394 -36.32 -7.83 -4.62
CA LYS A 394 -35.01 -7.71 -5.27
C LYS A 394 -34.20 -6.52 -4.77
N LEU A 395 -34.81 -5.53 -4.09
CA LEU A 395 -34.14 -4.30 -3.64
C LEU A 395 -32.94 -4.54 -2.71
N GLN A 396 -32.95 -5.62 -1.91
CA GLN A 396 -31.78 -5.99 -1.11
C GLN A 396 -30.72 -6.75 -1.94
N ALA A 397 -31.16 -7.55 -2.90
CA ALA A 397 -30.31 -8.39 -3.73
C ALA A 397 -29.48 -7.60 -4.75
N ILE A 398 -29.97 -6.44 -5.21
CA ILE A 398 -29.24 -5.60 -6.19
C ILE A 398 -27.86 -5.13 -5.73
N PHE A 399 -27.58 -5.17 -4.42
CA PHE A 399 -26.29 -4.82 -3.84
C PHE A 399 -25.35 -6.02 -3.66
N GLN A 400 -25.79 -7.25 -3.98
CA GLN A 400 -24.95 -8.44 -3.90
C GLN A 400 -23.97 -8.49 -5.08
N LEU A 401 -22.74 -8.93 -4.80
CA LEU A 401 -21.71 -9.03 -5.82
C LEU A 401 -22.13 -10.06 -6.89
N GLY A 402 -22.09 -9.66 -8.15
CA GLY A 402 -22.46 -10.50 -9.29
C GLY A 402 -23.96 -10.50 -9.61
N TYR A 403 -24.79 -9.76 -8.87
CA TYR A 403 -26.21 -9.61 -9.20
C TYR A 403 -26.38 -8.72 -10.43
N THR A 404 -26.90 -9.27 -11.52
CA THR A 404 -27.16 -8.53 -12.78
C THR A 404 -28.49 -8.95 -13.39
N THR A 405 -29.19 -8.00 -14.00
CA THR A 405 -30.40 -8.24 -14.81
C THR A 405 -30.08 -8.45 -16.29
N LYS A 406 -28.79 -8.39 -16.67
CA LYS A 406 -28.32 -8.61 -18.04
C LYS A 406 -28.29 -10.10 -18.38
N THR A 407 -28.81 -10.47 -19.56
CA THR A 407 -28.85 -11.85 -20.06
C THR A 407 -27.47 -12.42 -20.43
N ASN A 408 -26.46 -11.57 -20.54
CA ASN A 408 -25.11 -11.90 -21.02
C ASN A 408 -24.15 -12.36 -19.90
N GLY A 409 -24.58 -12.34 -18.62
CA GLY A 409 -23.72 -12.67 -17.47
C GLY A 409 -22.63 -11.63 -17.13
N GLU A 410 -22.36 -10.66 -18.01
CA GLU A 410 -21.41 -9.57 -17.77
C GLU A 410 -22.07 -8.40 -17.00
N GLY A 411 -21.62 -8.15 -15.76
CA GLY A 411 -22.09 -7.03 -14.94
C GLY A 411 -22.28 -7.39 -13.46
N GLY A 412 -22.97 -6.52 -12.70
CA GLY A 412 -23.35 -6.79 -11.31
C GLY A 412 -22.30 -6.48 -10.25
N VAL A 413 -21.27 -5.70 -10.60
CA VAL A 413 -20.25 -5.22 -9.67
C VAL A 413 -20.56 -3.80 -9.18
N GLY A 414 -21.23 -2.98 -9.99
CA GLY A 414 -21.36 -1.54 -9.75
C GLY A 414 -22.05 -1.18 -8.42
N LEU A 415 -23.27 -1.65 -8.18
CA LEU A 415 -23.99 -1.34 -6.93
C LEU A 415 -23.32 -1.98 -5.70
N ALA A 416 -22.68 -3.15 -5.84
CA ALA A 416 -21.90 -3.76 -4.78
C ALA A 416 -20.68 -2.89 -4.40
N VAL A 417 -20.02 -2.27 -5.40
CA VAL A 417 -18.95 -1.29 -5.19
C VAL A 417 -19.49 -0.04 -4.50
N VAL A 418 -20.61 0.51 -4.96
CA VAL A 418 -21.25 1.69 -4.33
C VAL A 418 -21.51 1.41 -2.84
N LYS A 419 -22.13 0.28 -2.51
CA LYS A 419 -22.41 -0.11 -1.11
C LYS A 419 -21.12 -0.29 -0.31
N SER A 420 -20.16 -1.06 -0.81
CA SER A 420 -18.89 -1.32 -0.12
C SER A 420 -18.08 -0.06 0.14
N VAL A 421 -18.04 0.87 -0.82
CA VAL A 421 -17.34 2.16 -0.66
C VAL A 421 -18.08 3.03 0.35
N THR A 422 -19.41 3.14 0.23
CA THR A 422 -20.23 3.91 1.17
C THR A 422 -20.06 3.46 2.62
N GLU A 423 -20.19 2.15 2.88
CA GLU A 423 -20.05 1.57 4.23
C GLU A 423 -18.62 1.73 4.78
N ARG A 424 -17.59 1.68 3.92
CA ARG A 424 -16.19 1.90 4.32
C ARG A 424 -15.95 3.27 4.92
N TYR A 425 -16.65 4.28 4.42
CA TYR A 425 -16.60 5.65 4.94
C TYR A 425 -17.67 5.92 6.01
N GLY A 426 -18.31 4.87 6.54
CA GLY A 426 -19.32 4.99 7.60
C GLY A 426 -20.68 5.53 7.15
N GLY A 427 -20.90 5.60 5.83
CA GLY A 427 -22.17 6.08 5.26
C GLY A 427 -23.24 5.01 5.17
N LYS A 428 -24.43 5.44 4.74
CA LYS A 428 -25.60 4.59 4.48
C LYS A 428 -26.06 4.78 3.04
N ILE A 429 -26.61 3.72 2.46
CA ILE A 429 -27.28 3.75 1.16
C ILE A 429 -28.72 3.28 1.31
N GLN A 430 -29.65 4.04 0.76
CA GLN A 430 -31.07 3.74 0.68
C GLN A 430 -31.47 3.68 -0.79
N VAL A 431 -32.39 2.76 -1.11
CA VAL A 431 -32.97 2.62 -2.44
C VAL A 431 -34.49 2.55 -2.33
N GLN A 432 -35.19 3.22 -3.23
CA GLN A 432 -36.63 3.11 -3.41
C GLN A 432 -36.91 2.90 -4.89
N SER A 433 -37.89 2.06 -5.22
CA SER A 433 -38.31 1.85 -6.60
C SER A 433 -39.81 1.57 -6.64
N GLU A 434 -40.58 2.54 -7.12
CA GLU A 434 -42.04 2.47 -7.19
C GLU A 434 -42.53 3.28 -8.42
N GLN A 435 -43.60 2.82 -9.06
CA GLN A 435 -44.30 3.54 -10.15
C GLN A 435 -43.41 4.00 -11.32
N GLY A 436 -42.42 3.20 -11.71
CA GLY A 436 -41.52 3.53 -12.83
C GLY A 436 -40.41 4.53 -12.47
N VAL A 437 -40.20 4.76 -11.17
CA VAL A 437 -39.16 5.65 -10.65
C VAL A 437 -38.27 4.86 -9.70
N THR A 438 -36.95 5.02 -9.83
CA THR A 438 -35.98 4.47 -8.89
C THR A 438 -35.12 5.59 -8.34
N SER A 439 -34.92 5.62 -7.02
CA SER A 439 -34.04 6.57 -6.37
C SER A 439 -33.05 5.90 -5.44
N PHE A 440 -31.82 6.42 -5.43
CA PHE A 440 -30.77 6.05 -4.51
C PHE A 440 -30.35 7.27 -3.69
N ARG A 441 -30.32 7.13 -2.38
CA ARG A 441 -29.82 8.14 -1.44
C ARG A 441 -28.63 7.59 -0.69
N ILE A 442 -27.48 8.24 -0.83
CA ILE A 442 -26.29 7.97 -0.04
C ILE A 442 -26.14 9.10 0.97
N SER A 443 -25.94 8.78 2.25
CA SER A 443 -25.72 9.79 3.29
C SER A 443 -24.58 9.42 4.24
N PHE A 444 -23.92 10.44 4.78
CA PHE A 444 -22.83 10.32 5.74
C PHE A 444 -23.09 11.26 6.92
N GLY A 445 -23.07 10.70 8.13
CA GLY A 445 -23.13 11.47 9.37
C GLY A 445 -21.81 12.19 9.65
N LEU A 446 -21.90 13.38 10.24
CA LEU A 446 -20.74 14.17 10.69
C LEU A 446 -20.08 13.62 11.96
#